data_AF-A0A1Y3NKI2-F1
#
_entry.id   AF-A0A1Y3NKI2-F1
#
_cell.length_a   1.000
_cell.length_b   1.000
_cell.length_c   1.000
_cell.angle_alpha   90.00
_cell.angle_beta   90.00
_cell.angle_gamma   90.00
#
_symmetry.space_group_name_H-M   'P 1'
#
loop_
_entity.id
_entity.type
_entity.pdbx_description
1 polymer ?
#
loop_
_entity_poly.entity_id
_entity_poly.type
_entity_poly.pdbx_seq_one_letter_code
_entity_poly.pdbx_strand_id
1 'polypeptide(L)'
;MVYSRAKVVEIFRGSKIYQVFIDRFAGCLDEEQYSIRNIKRDFLGGNITDLIKKIDYIKSMDYTVIWLTPFYVNQPHGNHGYHVINYNHVDPRFAFGNLDRSEGEKNNQRDGKKEIRKKREDIGNPFDDNDVNVETEADKVLKTFIQECHKKGIKVMMDFVPNHCHEQHPFFQKAKEDPQSEYREWFYFNGGEGPTQTYLQFLHVGELPKLNLSHSAVHDHLVNSTKKFLSYGIDAVRVDHCIGPRQKDLASIINEIHESYPDVPFIGEILPFGCQHAPETIFGLENEDLQKFKEETVSAIDQLDDIFLKYYDILDGVLDFTFQYYVDKFVSGTFSKEKCTEKLIQHFNRYKEDDKKEFLLLKNVDSHDCDRIMFRCHNNIHILHQALIFLYQDDGERNDPIVVYYGTEDLMSQDDTIRRGDY
;
A
#
# COMPACT_ATOMS: atom_id res chain seq x y z
N MET A 1 26.79 -4.65 4.33
CA MET A 1 27.05 -3.44 3.53
C MET A 1 26.41 -2.27 4.25
N VAL A 2 26.94 -1.06 4.12
CA VAL A 2 26.32 0.14 4.73
C VAL A 2 25.30 0.72 3.74
N TYR A 3 24.16 1.21 4.23
CA TYR A 3 23.14 1.88 3.42
C TYR A 3 23.73 3.05 2.61
N SER A 4 23.26 3.20 1.39
CA SER A 4 23.58 4.32 0.51
C SER A 4 22.39 4.61 -0.40
N ARG A 5 21.79 5.78 -0.24
CA ARG A 5 20.67 6.22 -1.09
C ARG A 5 21.03 6.21 -2.56
N ALA A 6 22.20 6.72 -2.94
CA ALA A 6 22.69 6.67 -4.31
C ALA A 6 22.62 5.25 -4.94
N LYS A 7 22.96 4.22 -4.17
CA LYS A 7 22.90 2.82 -4.62
C LYS A 7 21.45 2.33 -4.75
N VAL A 8 20.59 2.65 -3.78
CA VAL A 8 19.15 2.34 -3.85
C VAL A 8 18.51 2.98 -5.08
N VAL A 9 18.83 4.24 -5.32
CA VAL A 9 18.37 5.03 -6.47
C VAL A 9 18.85 4.41 -7.78
N GLU A 10 20.12 4.00 -7.87
CA GLU A 10 20.66 3.32 -9.05
C GLU A 10 19.91 2.01 -9.36
N ILE A 11 19.56 1.24 -8.32
CA ILE A 11 18.82 -0.02 -8.46
C ILE A 11 17.38 0.20 -8.93
N PHE A 12 16.75 1.30 -8.51
CA PHE A 12 15.31 1.48 -8.65
C PHE A 12 14.89 2.45 -9.77
N ARG A 13 15.75 3.38 -10.20
CA ARG A 13 15.49 4.26 -11.34
C ARG A 13 15.17 3.48 -12.62
N GLY A 14 14.31 4.06 -13.45
CA GLY A 14 13.81 3.46 -14.68
C GLY A 14 12.84 2.29 -14.49
N SER A 15 12.51 1.95 -13.23
CA SER A 15 11.57 0.87 -12.96
C SER A 15 10.17 1.23 -13.45
N LYS A 16 9.57 0.30 -14.21
CA LYS A 16 8.15 0.31 -14.53
C LYS A 16 7.44 -0.61 -13.53
N ILE A 17 6.61 -0.01 -12.69
CA ILE A 17 5.94 -0.66 -11.56
C ILE A 17 4.49 -0.93 -11.95
N TYR A 18 4.06 -2.17 -11.76
CA TYR A 18 2.68 -2.60 -11.98
C TYR A 18 2.02 -2.86 -10.63
N GLN A 19 1.07 -1.99 -10.24
CA GLN A 19 0.38 -2.08 -8.96
C GLN A 19 -0.80 -3.04 -9.04
N VAL A 20 -0.79 -4.05 -8.18
CA VAL A 20 -1.75 -5.15 -8.14
C VAL A 20 -2.56 -5.09 -6.84
N PHE A 21 -3.87 -4.97 -6.99
CA PHE A 21 -4.82 -5.19 -5.90
C PHE A 21 -5.18 -6.69 -5.84
N ILE A 22 -4.65 -7.39 -4.83
CA ILE A 22 -4.60 -8.87 -4.82
C ILE A 22 -5.98 -9.50 -5.01
N ASP A 23 -7.00 -9.06 -4.25
CA ASP A 23 -8.35 -9.62 -4.27
C ASP A 23 -9.05 -9.53 -5.64
N ARG A 24 -8.58 -8.62 -6.51
CA ARG A 24 -9.30 -8.25 -7.74
C ARG A 24 -8.57 -8.62 -9.02
N PHE A 25 -7.28 -8.94 -8.95
CA PHE A 25 -6.46 -9.10 -10.14
C PHE A 25 -6.59 -10.47 -10.82
N ALA A 26 -6.33 -11.55 -10.08
CA ALA A 26 -6.26 -12.89 -10.65
C ALA A 26 -6.95 -13.90 -9.73
N GLY A 27 -7.79 -14.75 -10.30
CA GLY A 27 -8.52 -15.76 -9.54
C GLY A 27 -9.76 -15.23 -8.83
N CYS A 28 -10.21 -14.01 -9.11
CA CYS A 28 -11.46 -13.44 -8.58
C CYS A 28 -12.70 -14.14 -9.18
N LEU A 29 -13.82 -14.08 -8.46
CA LEU A 29 -15.12 -14.53 -8.93
C LEU A 29 -15.69 -13.53 -9.94
N ASP A 30 -16.32 -14.03 -11.01
CA ASP A 30 -17.05 -13.20 -11.96
C ASP A 30 -18.44 -12.77 -11.44
N GLU A 31 -19.12 -11.89 -12.20
CA GLU A 31 -20.42 -11.34 -11.80
C GLU A 31 -21.51 -12.38 -11.60
N GLU A 32 -21.52 -13.40 -12.46
CA GLU A 32 -22.45 -14.50 -12.37
C GLU A 32 -22.17 -15.32 -11.10
N GLN A 33 -20.90 -15.58 -10.81
CA GLN A 33 -20.46 -16.39 -9.69
C GLN A 33 -20.76 -15.76 -8.34
N TYR A 34 -20.54 -14.46 -8.12
CA TYR A 34 -20.89 -13.87 -6.81
C TYR A 34 -22.41 -13.67 -6.67
N SER A 35 -23.12 -13.35 -7.76
CA SER A 35 -24.57 -13.19 -7.75
C SER A 35 -25.27 -14.49 -7.37
N ILE A 36 -24.84 -15.62 -7.95
CA ILE A 36 -25.36 -16.96 -7.61
C ILE A 36 -25.02 -17.36 -6.17
N ARG A 37 -23.85 -16.97 -5.68
CA ARG A 37 -23.37 -17.35 -4.33
C ARG A 37 -23.84 -16.42 -3.22
N ASN A 38 -24.57 -15.35 -3.55
CA ASN A 38 -25.00 -14.30 -2.61
C ASN A 38 -23.83 -13.74 -1.78
N ILE A 39 -22.65 -13.67 -2.38
CA ILE A 39 -21.43 -13.15 -1.75
C ILE A 39 -21.50 -11.62 -1.83
N LYS A 40 -21.42 -10.95 -0.68
CA LYS A 40 -21.22 -9.49 -0.65
C LYS A 40 -19.93 -9.17 -1.42
N ARG A 41 -19.90 -8.08 -2.19
CA ARG A 41 -18.72 -7.63 -2.98
C ARG A 41 -17.50 -7.24 -2.11
N ASP A 42 -17.48 -7.64 -0.85
CA ASP A 42 -16.48 -7.33 0.15
C ASP A 42 -15.18 -8.07 -0.15
N PHE A 43 -15.21 -9.32 -0.67
CA PHE A 43 -14.01 -10.08 -1.10
C PHE A 43 -14.34 -10.96 -2.31
N LEU A 44 -13.63 -10.77 -3.43
CA LEU A 44 -13.90 -11.47 -4.69
C LEU A 44 -13.03 -12.73 -4.89
N GLY A 45 -12.01 -12.96 -4.07
CA GLY A 45 -11.24 -14.21 -4.08
C GLY A 45 -9.97 -14.20 -4.91
N GLY A 46 -9.55 -13.02 -5.38
CA GLY A 46 -8.25 -12.89 -6.05
C GLY A 46 -7.10 -13.21 -5.09
N ASN A 47 -6.04 -13.80 -5.63
CA ASN A 47 -5.01 -14.42 -4.81
C ASN A 47 -3.65 -14.53 -5.49
N ILE A 48 -2.60 -14.69 -4.68
CA ILE A 48 -1.19 -14.77 -5.09
C ILE A 48 -0.94 -16.05 -5.91
N THR A 49 -1.57 -17.17 -5.57
CA THR A 49 -1.42 -18.43 -6.34
C THR A 49 -1.82 -18.26 -7.81
N ASP A 50 -2.92 -17.55 -8.08
CA ASP A 50 -3.37 -17.25 -9.43
C ASP A 50 -2.60 -16.08 -10.07
N LEU A 51 -2.13 -15.12 -9.28
CA LEU A 51 -1.22 -14.05 -9.73
C LEU A 51 0.12 -14.61 -10.24
N ILE A 52 0.67 -15.68 -9.66
CA ILE A 52 1.89 -16.35 -10.18
C ILE A 52 1.73 -16.71 -11.66
N LYS A 53 0.53 -17.16 -12.06
CA LYS A 53 0.22 -17.53 -13.46
C LYS A 53 0.16 -16.31 -14.40
N LYS A 54 0.12 -15.10 -13.86
CA LYS A 54 0.05 -13.82 -14.59
C LYS A 54 1.38 -13.07 -14.63
N ILE A 55 2.45 -13.58 -14.03
CA ILE A 55 3.76 -12.93 -14.09
C ILE A 55 4.24 -12.78 -15.54
N ASP A 56 4.03 -13.78 -16.40
CA ASP A 56 4.38 -13.68 -17.83
C ASP A 56 3.57 -12.63 -18.58
N TYR A 57 2.30 -12.45 -18.22
CA TYR A 57 1.47 -11.37 -18.76
C TYR A 57 2.05 -10.00 -18.39
N ILE A 58 2.34 -9.78 -17.11
CA ILE A 58 2.94 -8.53 -16.62
C ILE A 58 4.30 -8.28 -17.29
N LYS A 59 5.14 -9.33 -17.40
CA LYS A 59 6.45 -9.23 -18.06
C LYS A 59 6.34 -8.87 -19.55
N SER A 60 5.32 -9.39 -20.24
CA SER A 60 5.13 -9.13 -21.68
C SER A 60 4.88 -7.65 -22.00
N MET A 61 4.43 -6.88 -21.01
CA MET A 61 4.24 -5.42 -21.09
C MET A 61 5.46 -4.62 -20.64
N ASP A 62 6.60 -5.28 -20.43
CA ASP A 62 7.88 -4.68 -20.01
C ASP A 62 7.88 -4.07 -18.59
N TYR A 63 6.95 -4.48 -17.73
CA TYR A 63 7.03 -4.13 -16.30
C TYR A 63 8.17 -4.89 -15.62
N THR A 64 8.80 -4.19 -14.68
CA THR A 64 10.03 -4.62 -14.00
C THR A 64 9.84 -4.81 -12.50
N VAL A 65 8.75 -4.28 -11.94
CA VAL A 65 8.39 -4.40 -10.53
C VAL A 65 6.90 -4.70 -10.44
N ILE A 66 6.52 -5.64 -9.57
CA ILE A 66 5.12 -5.83 -9.16
C ILE A 66 4.97 -5.27 -7.74
N TRP A 67 4.09 -4.29 -7.56
CA TRP A 67 3.73 -3.77 -6.25
C TRP A 67 2.41 -4.41 -5.80
N LEU A 68 2.45 -5.14 -4.68
CA LEU A 68 1.28 -5.73 -4.06
C LEU A 68 0.68 -4.79 -3.02
N THR A 69 -0.65 -4.63 -3.01
CA THR A 69 -1.40 -4.14 -1.84
C THR A 69 -1.09 -5.00 -0.61
N PRO A 70 -1.35 -4.53 0.63
CA PRO A 70 -0.98 -5.28 1.82
C PRO A 70 -1.57 -6.70 1.81
N PHE A 71 -0.72 -7.69 2.09
CA PHE A 71 -1.06 -9.12 2.04
C PHE A 71 -1.18 -9.75 3.43
N TYR A 72 -1.03 -8.97 4.51
CA TYR A 72 -1.07 -9.43 5.88
C TYR A 72 -2.40 -10.10 6.23
N VAL A 73 -2.40 -10.99 7.23
CA VAL A 73 -3.64 -11.48 7.84
C VAL A 73 -4.50 -10.30 8.24
N ASN A 74 -5.69 -10.25 7.65
CA ASN A 74 -6.56 -9.08 7.62
C ASN A 74 -7.94 -9.44 8.18
N GLN A 75 -8.77 -8.44 8.46
CA GLN A 75 -10.14 -8.69 8.92
C GLN A 75 -10.92 -9.63 7.95
N PRO A 76 -11.82 -10.51 8.43
CA PRO A 76 -12.45 -11.57 7.63
C PRO A 76 -13.15 -11.14 6.33
N HIS A 77 -13.49 -9.86 6.19
CA HIS A 77 -14.10 -9.28 4.98
C HIS A 77 -13.26 -8.19 4.30
N GLY A 78 -12.06 -7.92 4.81
CA GLY A 78 -11.16 -6.91 4.25
C GLY A 78 -10.50 -7.40 2.97
N ASN A 79 -10.69 -6.65 1.87
CA ASN A 79 -10.11 -6.95 0.56
C ASN A 79 -8.84 -6.16 0.22
N HIS A 80 -8.65 -5.00 0.83
CA HIS A 80 -7.56 -4.08 0.49
C HIS A 80 -6.29 -4.34 1.30
N GLY A 81 -6.37 -5.02 2.44
CA GLY A 81 -5.20 -5.42 3.25
C GLY A 81 -4.86 -4.51 4.45
N TYR A 82 -5.36 -3.28 4.50
CA TYR A 82 -5.01 -2.30 5.55
C TYR A 82 -5.62 -2.56 6.95
N HIS A 83 -6.64 -3.41 7.08
CA HIS A 83 -7.20 -3.78 8.40
C HIS A 83 -6.40 -4.95 9.03
N VAL A 84 -5.10 -4.74 9.22
CA VAL A 84 -4.16 -5.78 9.67
C VAL A 84 -4.56 -6.32 11.05
N ILE A 85 -4.70 -7.64 11.17
CA ILE A 85 -4.90 -8.37 12.43
C ILE A 85 -3.62 -9.03 12.93
N ASN A 86 -2.72 -9.39 12.02
CA ASN A 86 -1.43 -10.00 12.34
C ASN A 86 -0.40 -9.63 11.26
N TYR A 87 0.64 -8.92 11.67
CA TYR A 87 1.68 -8.41 10.77
C TYR A 87 2.68 -9.48 10.34
N ASN A 88 2.70 -10.64 11.00
CA ASN A 88 3.73 -11.66 10.82
C ASN A 88 3.44 -12.67 9.72
N HIS A 89 2.22 -12.73 9.20
CA HIS A 89 1.83 -13.76 8.23
C HIS A 89 1.01 -13.21 7.07
N VAL A 90 1.13 -13.89 5.92
CA VAL A 90 0.27 -13.67 4.75
C VAL A 90 -1.15 -14.16 5.05
N ASP A 91 -2.16 -13.39 4.66
CA ASP A 91 -3.56 -13.83 4.76
C ASP A 91 -3.79 -15.06 3.87
N PRO A 92 -4.29 -16.18 4.42
CA PRO A 92 -4.59 -17.37 3.64
C PRO A 92 -5.56 -17.10 2.48
N ARG A 93 -6.47 -16.12 2.60
CA ARG A 93 -7.37 -15.73 1.52
C ARG A 93 -6.63 -15.03 0.39
N PHE A 94 -5.64 -14.20 0.69
CA PHE A 94 -4.77 -13.61 -0.33
C PHE A 94 -3.80 -14.63 -0.91
N ALA A 95 -3.37 -15.64 -0.17
CA ALA A 95 -2.52 -16.70 -0.71
C ALA A 95 -3.27 -17.64 -1.66
N PHE A 96 -4.45 -18.12 -1.25
CA PHE A 96 -5.15 -19.25 -1.89
C PHE A 96 -6.52 -18.89 -2.50
N GLY A 97 -7.02 -17.68 -2.27
CA GLY A 97 -8.34 -17.22 -2.71
C GLY A 97 -9.45 -17.67 -1.77
N ASN A 98 -10.68 -17.71 -2.29
CA ASN A 98 -11.86 -18.11 -1.51
C ASN A 98 -11.71 -19.56 -0.99
N LEU A 99 -11.44 -19.71 0.31
CA LEU A 99 -11.26 -21.01 0.98
C LEU A 99 -12.55 -21.86 1.02
N ASP A 100 -13.71 -21.25 0.74
CA ASP A 100 -15.00 -21.95 0.60
C ASP A 100 -15.24 -22.49 -0.82
N ARG A 101 -14.22 -22.49 -1.70
CA ARG A 101 -14.29 -23.03 -3.08
C ARG A 101 -14.48 -24.53 -3.21
N SER A 102 -14.82 -25.29 -2.15
CA SER A 102 -15.29 -26.66 -2.34
C SER A 102 -16.61 -26.68 -3.11
N GLU A 103 -16.46 -26.85 -4.42
CA GLU A 103 -17.29 -27.68 -5.28
C GLU A 103 -18.78 -27.34 -5.35
N GLY A 104 -19.10 -26.50 -6.35
CA GLY A 104 -20.34 -26.64 -7.11
C GLY A 104 -20.37 -27.88 -8.01
N GLU A 105 -19.30 -28.69 -8.04
CA GLU A 105 -19.31 -30.00 -8.67
C GLU A 105 -19.76 -31.06 -7.66
N LYS A 106 -20.98 -31.55 -7.85
CA LYS A 106 -21.51 -32.72 -7.15
C LYS A 106 -20.59 -33.92 -7.38
N ASN A 107 -19.57 -34.14 -6.55
CA ASN A 107 -18.91 -35.43 -6.43
C ASN A 107 -18.60 -35.73 -4.97
N ASN A 108 -19.18 -36.84 -4.51
CA ASN A 108 -18.99 -37.41 -3.18
C ASN A 108 -17.53 -37.82 -2.94
N GLN A 109 -16.65 -36.90 -2.55
CA GLN A 109 -15.32 -37.28 -2.05
C GLN A 109 -15.02 -36.64 -0.69
N ARG A 110 -14.85 -37.51 0.31
CA ARG A 110 -14.41 -37.17 1.68
C ARG A 110 -13.02 -36.53 1.73
N ASP A 111 -12.26 -36.59 0.64
CA ASP A 111 -10.86 -36.18 0.56
C ASP A 111 -10.69 -34.66 0.35
N GLY A 112 -11.55 -34.00 -0.45
CA GLY A 112 -11.52 -32.54 -0.64
C GLY A 112 -11.85 -31.75 0.63
N LYS A 113 -12.78 -32.25 1.47
CA LYS A 113 -13.07 -31.68 2.79
C LYS A 113 -11.91 -31.86 3.79
N LYS A 114 -11.13 -32.94 3.68
CA LYS A 114 -9.93 -33.13 4.50
C LYS A 114 -8.84 -32.14 4.10
N GLU A 115 -8.66 -31.88 2.80
CA GLU A 115 -7.63 -30.98 2.31
C GLU A 115 -7.90 -29.51 2.67
N ILE A 116 -9.15 -29.05 2.59
CA ILE A 116 -9.56 -27.70 3.06
C ILE A 116 -9.45 -27.59 4.57
N ARG A 117 -9.84 -28.64 5.31
CA ARG A 117 -9.69 -28.68 6.76
C ARG A 117 -8.22 -28.66 7.17
N LYS A 118 -7.34 -29.34 6.44
CA LYS A 118 -5.88 -29.27 6.63
C LYS A 118 -5.32 -27.89 6.32
N LYS A 119 -5.74 -27.25 5.21
CA LYS A 119 -5.42 -25.85 4.88
C LYS A 119 -5.93 -24.84 5.92
N ARG A 120 -6.94 -25.20 6.72
CA ARG A 120 -7.46 -24.41 7.86
C ARG A 120 -6.79 -24.77 9.20
N GLU A 121 -6.36 -26.01 9.40
CA GLU A 121 -5.74 -26.53 10.63
C GLU A 121 -4.22 -26.28 10.66
N ASP A 122 -3.55 -26.17 9.50
CA ASP A 122 -2.14 -25.74 9.37
C ASP A 122 -1.98 -24.20 9.50
N ILE A 123 -3.10 -23.47 9.60
CA ILE A 123 -3.14 -22.10 10.08
C ILE A 123 -2.96 -22.20 11.59
N GLY A 124 -1.72 -22.14 12.09
CA GLY A 124 -1.48 -21.76 13.48
C GLY A 124 -2.36 -20.55 13.80
N ASN A 125 -2.89 -20.45 15.03
CA ASN A 125 -3.93 -19.45 15.36
C ASN A 125 -3.61 -18.10 14.70
N PRO A 126 -4.33 -17.66 13.65
CA PRO A 126 -3.98 -16.44 12.90
C PRO A 126 -4.16 -15.20 13.77
N PHE A 127 -4.84 -15.36 14.92
CA PHE A 127 -4.97 -14.39 16.00
C PHE A 127 -3.85 -14.51 17.06
N ASP A 128 -2.80 -15.27 16.79
CA ASP A 128 -1.59 -15.28 17.60
C ASP A 128 -0.47 -14.55 16.84
N ASP A 129 -0.34 -13.26 17.14
CA ASP A 129 0.63 -12.37 16.51
C ASP A 129 2.01 -12.40 17.21
N ASN A 130 2.23 -13.39 18.08
CA ASN A 130 3.48 -13.48 18.86
C ASN A 130 4.61 -14.25 18.15
N ASP A 131 4.35 -14.98 17.06
CA ASP A 131 5.34 -15.90 16.47
C ASP A 131 5.79 -15.54 15.05
N VAL A 132 6.62 -14.50 14.96
CA VAL A 132 7.32 -14.09 13.72
C VAL A 132 8.15 -15.22 13.09
N ASN A 133 8.61 -16.20 13.88
CA ASN A 133 9.56 -17.22 13.43
C ASN A 133 8.90 -18.42 12.73
N VAL A 134 7.58 -18.55 12.83
CA VAL A 134 6.84 -19.62 12.16
C VAL A 134 6.53 -19.21 10.72
N GLU A 135 6.92 -20.05 9.77
CA GLU A 135 6.55 -19.92 8.36
C GLU A 135 5.30 -20.75 8.06
N THR A 136 4.23 -20.07 7.63
CA THR A 136 2.96 -20.72 7.26
C THR A 136 2.94 -21.17 5.80
N GLU A 137 1.95 -21.96 5.41
CA GLU A 137 1.73 -22.30 3.98
C GLU A 137 1.39 -21.06 3.13
N ALA A 138 0.71 -20.07 3.71
CA ALA A 138 0.44 -18.80 3.03
C ALA A 138 1.73 -18.01 2.78
N ASP A 139 2.64 -17.98 3.77
CA ASP A 139 3.96 -17.37 3.63
C ASP A 139 4.79 -18.04 2.52
N LYS A 140 4.71 -19.37 2.39
CA LYS A 140 5.35 -20.13 1.31
C LYS A 140 4.83 -19.75 -0.08
N VAL A 141 3.54 -19.42 -0.21
CA VAL A 141 2.99 -18.93 -1.48
C VAL A 141 3.61 -17.59 -1.87
N LEU A 142 3.73 -16.65 -0.93
CA LEU A 142 4.40 -15.38 -1.20
C LEU A 142 5.88 -15.58 -1.57
N LYS A 143 6.61 -16.45 -0.84
CA LYS A 143 8.01 -16.81 -1.19
C LYS A 143 8.12 -17.38 -2.60
N THR A 144 7.19 -18.26 -2.97
CA THR A 144 7.15 -18.83 -4.32
C THR A 144 6.90 -17.76 -5.36
N PHE A 145 5.95 -16.84 -5.11
CA PHE A 145 5.69 -15.71 -6.01
C PHE A 145 6.93 -14.84 -6.23
N ILE A 146 7.63 -14.45 -5.15
CA ILE A 146 8.87 -13.67 -5.23
C ILE A 146 9.92 -14.41 -6.08
N GLN A 147 10.13 -15.70 -5.82
CA GLN A 147 11.08 -16.52 -6.58
C GLN A 147 10.72 -16.61 -8.07
N GLU A 148 9.44 -16.77 -8.42
CA GLU A 148 8.99 -16.81 -9.82
C GLU A 148 9.13 -15.44 -10.52
N CYS A 149 8.90 -14.34 -9.81
CA CYS A 149 9.18 -12.98 -10.29
C CYS A 149 10.68 -12.81 -10.58
N HIS A 150 11.54 -13.18 -9.62
CA HIS A 150 13.00 -13.06 -9.76
C HIS A 150 13.56 -13.88 -10.91
N LYS A 151 13.05 -15.12 -11.13
CA LYS A 151 13.41 -15.95 -12.30
C LYS A 151 13.15 -15.25 -13.64
N LYS A 152 12.22 -14.29 -13.67
CA LYS A 152 11.81 -13.53 -14.86
C LYS A 152 12.37 -12.10 -14.85
N GLY A 153 13.25 -11.78 -13.91
CA GLY A 153 13.85 -10.44 -13.75
C GLY A 153 12.81 -9.38 -13.37
N ILE A 154 11.79 -9.75 -12.59
CA ILE A 154 10.81 -8.84 -12.01
C ILE A 154 11.07 -8.76 -10.50
N LYS A 155 11.18 -7.53 -9.99
CA LYS A 155 11.26 -7.23 -8.55
C LYS A 155 9.88 -7.21 -7.91
N VAL A 156 9.80 -7.36 -6.59
CA VAL A 156 8.55 -7.28 -5.83
C VAL A 156 8.61 -6.16 -4.80
N MET A 157 7.61 -5.28 -4.82
CA MET A 157 7.40 -4.24 -3.82
C MET A 157 6.24 -4.65 -2.90
N MET A 158 6.46 -4.58 -1.59
CA MET A 158 5.42 -4.80 -0.57
C MET A 158 4.83 -3.49 -0.06
N ASP A 159 3.67 -3.59 0.59
CA ASP A 159 3.05 -2.49 1.33
C ASP A 159 3.27 -2.68 2.84
N PHE A 160 3.78 -1.65 3.52
CA PHE A 160 4.02 -1.62 4.96
C PHE A 160 3.04 -0.66 5.63
N VAL A 161 2.29 -1.15 6.63
CA VAL A 161 1.20 -0.41 7.29
C VAL A 161 1.57 -0.04 8.74
N PRO A 162 2.42 0.97 8.96
CA PRO A 162 2.91 1.30 10.31
C PRO A 162 1.90 2.06 11.18
N ASN A 163 0.94 2.77 10.59
CA ASN A 163 0.17 3.77 11.34
C ASN A 163 -0.87 3.15 12.30
N HIS A 164 -1.48 2.05 11.90
CA HIS A 164 -2.67 1.51 12.53
C HIS A 164 -2.78 0.01 12.27
N CYS A 165 -3.51 -0.69 13.14
CA CYS A 165 -3.99 -2.04 12.92
C CYS A 165 -5.51 -2.07 12.97
N HIS A 166 -6.14 -3.23 12.75
CA HIS A 166 -7.57 -3.39 12.96
C HIS A 166 -7.92 -3.53 14.44
N GLU A 167 -9.14 -3.18 14.85
CA GLU A 167 -9.57 -3.34 16.24
C GLU A 167 -9.59 -4.80 16.66
N GLN A 168 -9.77 -5.78 15.76
CA GLN A 168 -9.66 -7.20 16.14
C GLN A 168 -8.22 -7.70 16.33
N HIS A 169 -7.21 -6.83 16.21
CA HIS A 169 -5.84 -7.20 16.48
C HIS A 169 -5.68 -7.75 17.90
N PRO A 170 -5.01 -8.91 18.12
CA PRO A 170 -4.96 -9.58 19.42
C PRO A 170 -4.41 -8.68 20.54
N PHE A 171 -3.36 -7.92 20.24
CA PHE A 171 -2.77 -6.97 21.19
C PHE A 171 -3.71 -5.80 21.51
N PHE A 172 -4.49 -5.33 20.54
CA PHE A 172 -5.49 -4.27 20.80
C PHE A 172 -6.63 -4.80 21.66
N GLN A 173 -7.15 -6.00 21.38
CA GLN A 173 -8.19 -6.62 22.20
C GLN A 173 -7.72 -6.79 23.65
N LYS A 174 -6.52 -7.34 23.87
CA LYS A 174 -5.91 -7.43 25.21
C LYS A 174 -5.75 -6.06 25.87
N ALA A 175 -5.32 -5.04 25.12
CA ALA A 175 -5.15 -3.67 25.62
C ALA A 175 -6.48 -2.99 25.98
N LYS A 176 -7.55 -3.29 25.24
CA LYS A 176 -8.91 -2.76 25.42
C LYS A 176 -9.63 -3.42 26.59
N GLU A 177 -9.46 -4.73 26.75
CA GLU A 177 -10.07 -5.53 27.83
C GLU A 177 -9.46 -5.23 29.21
N ASP A 178 -8.13 -5.05 29.29
CA ASP A 178 -7.41 -4.84 30.54
C ASP A 178 -6.54 -3.56 30.50
N PRO A 179 -6.90 -2.51 31.26
CA PRO A 179 -6.07 -1.32 31.42
C PRO A 179 -4.67 -1.56 32.02
N GLN A 180 -4.41 -2.74 32.62
CA GLN A 180 -3.10 -3.17 33.12
C GLN A 180 -2.36 -4.11 32.17
N SER A 181 -2.92 -4.38 30.99
CA SER A 181 -2.29 -5.18 29.95
C SER A 181 -0.93 -4.61 29.55
N GLU A 182 0.05 -5.47 29.29
CA GLU A 182 1.36 -5.06 28.75
C GLU A 182 1.24 -4.38 27.38
N TYR A 183 0.14 -4.63 26.66
CA TYR A 183 -0.17 -4.03 25.37
C TYR A 183 -0.88 -2.67 25.50
N ARG A 184 -1.19 -2.21 26.72
CA ARG A 184 -1.97 -0.98 26.93
C ARG A 184 -1.30 0.23 26.27
N GLU A 185 0.01 0.35 26.42
CA GLU A 185 0.80 1.48 25.88
C GLU A 185 1.16 1.32 24.40
N TRP A 186 0.80 0.20 23.75
CA TRP A 186 0.95 0.03 22.31
C TRP A 186 -0.02 0.93 21.52
N PHE A 187 -1.04 1.48 22.19
CA PHE A 187 -2.10 2.29 21.58
C PHE A 187 -2.37 3.53 22.42
N TYR A 188 -3.05 4.50 21.82
CA TYR A 188 -3.41 5.75 22.49
C TYR A 188 -4.87 5.71 22.95
N PHE A 189 -5.11 5.50 24.25
CA PHE A 189 -6.45 5.55 24.83
C PHE A 189 -6.75 6.95 25.41
N ASN A 190 -7.95 7.49 25.12
CA ASN A 190 -8.35 8.86 25.45
C ASN A 190 -9.33 8.95 26.66
N GLY A 191 -9.34 7.91 27.51
CA GLY A 191 -10.19 7.83 28.72
C GLY A 191 -11.46 7.02 28.51
N GLY A 192 -12.32 6.97 29.55
CA GLY A 192 -13.50 6.10 29.62
C GLY A 192 -13.18 4.67 30.05
N GLU A 193 -14.21 3.93 30.47
CA GLU A 193 -14.11 2.52 30.89
C GLU A 193 -15.22 1.70 30.24
N GLY A 194 -14.90 0.46 29.86
CA GLY A 194 -15.82 -0.43 29.18
C GLY A 194 -16.41 0.22 27.91
N PRO A 195 -17.75 0.35 27.79
CA PRO A 195 -18.39 0.87 26.58
C PRO A 195 -18.08 2.33 26.23
N THR A 196 -17.58 3.14 27.18
CA THR A 196 -17.26 4.56 26.94
C THR A 196 -15.79 4.80 26.63
N GLN A 197 -14.98 3.74 26.60
CA GLN A 197 -13.55 3.85 26.31
C GLN A 197 -13.33 4.28 24.85
N THR A 198 -12.55 5.35 24.68
CA THR A 198 -12.15 5.87 23.37
C THR A 198 -10.65 5.74 23.17
N TYR A 199 -10.22 5.80 21.91
CA TYR A 199 -8.84 5.66 21.50
C TYR A 199 -8.60 6.44 20.20
N LEU A 200 -7.32 6.73 19.92
CA LEU A 200 -6.92 7.41 18.70
C LEU A 200 -6.99 6.46 17.51
N GLN A 201 -7.52 6.95 16.39
CA GLN A 201 -7.86 6.16 15.20
C GLN A 201 -7.20 6.71 13.95
N PHE A 202 -7.11 5.94 12.87
CA PHE A 202 -6.80 6.48 11.55
C PHE A 202 -7.97 7.33 11.03
N LEU A 203 -7.80 8.65 10.89
CA LEU A 203 -8.79 9.57 10.28
C LEU A 203 -10.25 9.35 10.74
N HIS A 204 -10.47 9.07 12.03
CA HIS A 204 -11.79 8.74 12.63
C HIS A 204 -12.44 7.43 12.16
N VAL A 205 -11.70 6.56 11.47
CA VAL A 205 -12.13 5.20 11.17
C VAL A 205 -12.09 4.38 12.45
N GLY A 206 -13.26 4.18 13.05
CA GLY A 206 -13.44 3.54 14.35
C GLY A 206 -12.73 2.20 14.50
N GLU A 207 -12.68 1.41 13.43
CA GLU A 207 -12.12 0.06 13.40
C GLU A 207 -10.58 0.05 13.32
N LEU A 208 -9.92 1.21 13.23
CA LEU A 208 -8.48 1.33 12.97
C LEU A 208 -7.73 2.06 14.09
N PRO A 209 -7.49 1.41 15.25
CA PRO A 209 -6.67 1.98 16.32
C PRO A 209 -5.25 2.31 15.86
N LYS A 210 -4.78 3.50 16.23
CA LYS A 210 -3.44 3.99 15.93
C LYS A 210 -2.39 3.32 16.82
N LEU A 211 -1.30 2.85 16.21
CA LEU A 211 -0.15 2.26 16.90
C LEU A 211 0.76 3.34 17.51
N ASN A 212 1.31 3.07 18.70
CA ASN A 212 2.29 3.92 19.37
C ASN A 212 3.73 3.50 19.01
N LEU A 213 4.25 4.06 17.93
CA LEU A 213 5.59 3.71 17.42
C LEU A 213 6.76 4.15 18.32
N SER A 214 6.54 5.01 19.32
CA SER A 214 7.59 5.25 20.33
C SER A 214 7.72 4.16 21.37
N HIS A 215 6.73 3.28 21.49
CA HIS A 215 6.83 2.15 22.39
C HIS A 215 7.76 1.11 21.77
N SER A 216 8.85 0.77 22.45
CA SER A 216 9.91 -0.08 21.89
C SER A 216 9.38 -1.44 21.41
N ALA A 217 8.43 -2.05 22.14
CA ALA A 217 7.86 -3.32 21.71
C ALA A 217 7.04 -3.22 20.41
N VAL A 218 6.38 -2.07 20.14
CA VAL A 218 5.68 -1.83 18.87
C VAL A 218 6.71 -1.63 17.74
N HIS A 219 7.74 -0.83 18.01
CA HIS A 219 8.85 -0.60 17.10
C HIS A 219 9.50 -1.93 16.67
N ASP A 220 9.93 -2.74 17.65
CA ASP A 220 10.57 -4.04 17.41
C ASP A 220 9.64 -4.99 16.68
N HIS A 221 8.35 -5.00 17.01
CA HIS A 221 7.37 -5.83 16.34
C HIS A 221 7.25 -5.50 14.83
N LEU A 222 7.14 -4.21 14.48
CA LEU A 222 7.04 -3.77 13.08
C LEU A 222 8.34 -3.98 12.31
N VAL A 223 9.50 -3.74 12.96
CA VAL A 223 10.83 -3.99 12.36
C VAL A 223 11.01 -5.47 12.08
N ASN A 224 10.73 -6.35 13.05
CA ASN A 224 10.89 -7.79 12.90
C ASN A 224 9.93 -8.36 11.84
N SER A 225 8.66 -7.93 11.85
CA SER A 225 7.67 -8.32 10.84
C SER A 225 8.13 -7.93 9.43
N THR A 226 8.63 -6.70 9.26
CA THR A 226 9.14 -6.24 7.96
C THR A 226 10.39 -7.01 7.54
N LYS A 227 11.37 -7.17 8.45
CA LYS A 227 12.60 -7.94 8.19
C LYS A 227 12.32 -9.40 7.81
N LYS A 228 11.24 -10.01 8.33
CA LYS A 228 10.78 -11.34 7.91
C LYS A 228 10.43 -11.37 6.43
N PHE A 229 9.56 -10.48 5.94
CA PHE A 229 9.19 -10.48 4.51
C PHE A 229 10.34 -10.03 3.60
N LEU A 230 11.20 -9.12 4.05
CA LEU A 230 12.43 -8.80 3.34
C LEU A 230 13.34 -10.04 3.20
N SER A 231 13.38 -10.93 4.20
CA SER A 231 14.14 -12.19 4.12
C SER A 231 13.61 -13.16 3.06
N TYR A 232 12.36 -12.98 2.62
CA TYR A 232 11.76 -13.75 1.53
C TYR A 232 12.18 -13.26 0.14
N GLY A 233 12.84 -12.10 0.06
CA GLY A 233 13.33 -11.50 -1.19
C GLY A 233 12.49 -10.34 -1.72
N ILE A 234 11.72 -9.65 -0.87
CA ILE A 234 11.10 -8.37 -1.25
C ILE A 234 12.20 -7.36 -1.60
N ASP A 235 12.00 -6.62 -2.69
CA ASP A 235 12.99 -5.72 -3.27
C ASP A 235 12.74 -4.25 -2.95
N ALA A 236 11.53 -3.88 -2.52
CA ALA A 236 11.14 -2.50 -2.20
C ALA A 236 9.95 -2.46 -1.23
N VAL A 237 9.80 -1.38 -0.47
CA VAL A 237 8.72 -1.18 0.50
C VAL A 237 7.99 0.13 0.19
N ARG A 238 6.69 0.07 -0.05
CA ARG A 238 5.79 1.23 0.02
C ARG A 238 5.33 1.40 1.46
N VAL A 239 5.42 2.60 2.00
CA VAL A 239 5.02 2.93 3.37
C VAL A 239 3.69 3.65 3.36
N ASP A 240 2.67 3.01 3.93
CA ASP A 240 1.32 3.55 4.07
C ASP A 240 1.29 4.76 5.01
N HIS A 241 0.57 5.79 4.61
CA HIS A 241 0.20 6.92 5.44
C HIS A 241 1.35 7.46 6.33
N CYS A 242 2.48 7.84 5.71
CA CYS A 242 3.71 8.26 6.40
C CYS A 242 3.52 9.45 7.35
N ILE A 243 2.52 10.28 7.08
CA ILE A 243 2.18 11.46 7.89
C ILE A 243 1.47 11.12 9.20
N GLY A 244 0.98 9.89 9.34
CA GLY A 244 0.34 9.43 10.56
C GLY A 244 1.32 9.35 11.73
N PRO A 245 2.38 8.54 11.66
CA PRO A 245 3.41 8.47 12.69
C PRO A 245 4.21 9.76 12.85
N ARG A 246 4.94 9.91 13.98
CA ARG A 246 5.96 10.96 14.08
C ARG A 246 7.12 10.58 13.17
N GLN A 247 7.64 11.57 12.45
CA GLN A 247 8.78 11.42 11.55
C GLN A 247 9.97 10.70 12.20
N LYS A 248 10.33 11.08 13.44
CA LYS A 248 11.45 10.46 14.16
C LYS A 248 11.25 8.97 14.46
N ASP A 249 10.01 8.53 14.73
CA ASP A 249 9.73 7.13 15.06
C ASP A 249 9.75 6.29 13.78
N LEU A 250 9.18 6.83 12.69
CA LEU A 250 9.25 6.21 11.38
C LEU A 250 10.70 6.10 10.89
N ALA A 251 11.50 7.16 11.07
CA ALA A 251 12.92 7.16 10.74
C ALA A 251 13.70 6.09 11.53
N SER A 252 13.40 5.94 12.83
CA SER A 252 14.02 4.89 13.65
C SER A 252 13.77 3.49 13.08
N ILE A 253 12.52 3.17 12.74
CA ILE A 253 12.14 1.88 12.15
C ILE A 253 12.87 1.63 10.83
N ILE A 254 12.81 2.61 9.91
CA ILE A 254 13.41 2.46 8.58
C ILE A 254 14.93 2.32 8.67
N ASN A 255 15.58 3.15 9.47
CA ASN A 255 17.04 3.08 9.67
C ASN A 255 17.47 1.71 10.22
N GLU A 256 16.75 1.17 11.20
CA GLU A 256 17.07 -0.16 11.73
C GLU A 256 16.86 -1.28 10.70
N ILE A 257 15.89 -1.13 9.80
CA ILE A 257 15.70 -2.08 8.69
C ILE A 257 16.85 -1.97 7.68
N HIS A 258 17.27 -0.76 7.33
CA HIS A 258 18.39 -0.49 6.43
C HIS A 258 19.74 -1.04 6.93
N GLU A 259 19.93 -1.20 8.24
CA GLU A 259 21.11 -1.89 8.79
C GLU A 259 21.23 -3.33 8.28
N SER A 260 20.09 -4.00 8.05
CA SER A 260 20.03 -5.38 7.55
C SER A 260 19.78 -5.46 6.04
N TYR A 261 19.04 -4.50 5.49
CA TYR A 261 18.61 -4.46 4.10
C TYR A 261 18.95 -3.10 3.45
N PRO A 262 20.25 -2.79 3.26
CA PRO A 262 20.72 -1.47 2.82
C PRO A 262 20.37 -1.11 1.37
N ASP A 263 19.88 -2.07 0.58
CA ASP A 263 19.62 -1.92 -0.86
C ASP A 263 18.11 -1.84 -1.18
N VAL A 264 17.25 -1.81 -0.15
CA VAL A 264 15.79 -1.80 -0.28
C VAL A 264 15.26 -0.36 -0.15
N PRO A 265 14.65 0.22 -1.21
CA PRO A 265 14.02 1.53 -1.12
C PRO A 265 12.76 1.50 -0.27
N PHE A 266 12.59 2.55 0.54
CA PHE A 266 11.33 2.90 1.20
C PHE A 266 10.67 4.09 0.50
N ILE A 267 9.50 3.84 -0.07
CA ILE A 267 8.72 4.83 -0.82
C ILE A 267 7.49 5.23 -0.02
N GLY A 268 7.38 6.50 0.37
CA GLY A 268 6.29 6.95 1.22
C GLY A 268 5.04 7.39 0.47
N GLU A 269 3.89 7.07 1.06
CA GLU A 269 2.65 7.79 0.80
C GLU A 269 2.55 9.01 1.73
N ILE A 270 2.59 10.21 1.13
CA ILE A 270 2.47 11.48 1.84
C ILE A 270 1.34 12.28 1.19
N LEU A 271 0.11 12.11 1.66
CA LEU A 271 -1.05 12.84 1.14
C LEU A 271 -1.78 13.55 2.29
N PRO A 272 -1.56 14.87 2.48
CA PRO A 272 -2.14 15.61 3.60
C PRO A 272 -3.61 16.01 3.41
N PHE A 273 -4.20 15.83 2.23
CA PHE A 273 -5.60 16.20 1.98
C PHE A 273 -6.57 15.35 2.80
N GLY A 274 -7.60 15.99 3.36
CA GLY A 274 -8.59 15.34 4.23
C GLY A 274 -8.12 15.16 5.68
N CYS A 275 -6.82 15.24 5.94
CA CYS A 275 -6.24 15.02 7.26
C CYS A 275 -6.57 16.14 8.27
N GLN A 276 -6.98 17.33 7.80
CA GLN A 276 -7.42 18.44 8.65
C GLN A 276 -8.68 18.13 9.49
N HIS A 277 -9.42 17.09 9.13
CA HIS A 277 -10.65 16.69 9.84
C HIS A 277 -10.33 15.85 11.08
N ALA A 278 -9.14 15.24 11.14
CA ALA A 278 -8.65 14.45 12.26
C ALA A 278 -7.19 14.80 12.63
N PRO A 279 -6.87 16.09 12.87
CA PRO A 279 -5.49 16.56 13.06
C PRO A 279 -4.78 15.90 14.25
N GLU A 280 -5.54 15.49 15.27
CA GLU A 280 -5.03 14.77 16.44
C GLU A 280 -4.48 13.38 16.11
N THR A 281 -4.76 12.85 14.92
CA THR A 281 -4.29 11.54 14.45
C THR A 281 -3.02 11.62 13.61
N ILE A 282 -2.60 12.85 13.25
CA ILE A 282 -1.53 13.14 12.28
C ILE A 282 -0.35 13.72 13.03
N PHE A 283 0.69 12.91 13.25
CA PHE A 283 1.85 13.31 14.04
C PHE A 283 3.06 13.72 13.20
N GLY A 284 3.02 13.45 11.90
CA GLY A 284 4.11 13.71 10.97
C GLY A 284 4.07 15.09 10.33
N LEU A 285 3.08 15.93 10.68
CA LEU A 285 2.85 17.26 10.14
C LEU A 285 2.49 18.25 11.25
N GLU A 286 2.84 19.51 11.03
CA GLU A 286 2.43 20.59 11.91
C GLU A 286 1.02 21.07 11.56
N ASN A 287 0.32 21.70 12.52
CA ASN A 287 -1.02 22.25 12.29
C ASN A 287 -1.07 23.21 11.09
N GLU A 288 -0.03 24.04 10.90
CA GLU A 288 0.06 24.95 9.76
C GLU A 288 0.08 24.22 8.43
N ASP A 289 0.76 23.07 8.34
CA ASP A 289 0.75 22.23 7.15
C ASP A 289 -0.67 21.75 6.87
N LEU A 290 -1.36 21.20 7.87
CA LEU A 290 -2.74 20.72 7.72
C LEU A 290 -3.71 21.85 7.29
N GLN A 291 -3.48 23.08 7.74
CA GLN A 291 -4.29 24.22 7.28
C GLN A 291 -4.05 24.55 5.80
N LYS A 292 -2.84 24.36 5.27
CA LYS A 292 -2.51 24.59 3.85
C LYS A 292 -3.19 23.58 2.92
N PHE A 293 -3.41 22.35 3.38
CA PHE A 293 -3.97 21.24 2.59
C PHE A 293 -5.45 20.93 2.88
N LYS A 294 -6.21 21.90 3.38
CA LYS A 294 -7.66 21.74 3.58
C LYS A 294 -8.42 21.48 2.30
N GLU A 295 -8.01 22.13 1.22
CA GLU A 295 -8.65 22.06 -0.08
C GLU A 295 -7.62 21.72 -1.15
N GLU A 296 -8.00 20.84 -2.07
CA GLU A 296 -7.17 20.39 -3.18
C GLU A 296 -7.07 21.47 -4.28
N THR A 297 -6.35 22.55 -3.96
CA THR A 297 -6.12 23.69 -4.85
C THR A 297 -4.74 23.62 -5.50
N VAL A 298 -4.58 24.31 -6.64
CA VAL A 298 -3.27 24.42 -7.31
C VAL A 298 -2.22 25.02 -6.37
N SER A 299 -2.59 26.04 -5.58
CA SER A 299 -1.70 26.69 -4.62
C SER A 299 -1.24 25.76 -3.49
N ALA A 300 -2.13 24.87 -3.03
CA ALA A 300 -1.77 23.87 -2.02
C ALA A 300 -0.82 22.83 -2.63
N ILE A 301 -1.14 22.30 -3.81
CA ILE A 301 -0.31 21.30 -4.51
C ILE A 301 1.08 21.85 -4.86
N ASP A 302 1.18 23.13 -5.25
CA ASP A 302 2.47 23.79 -5.49
C ASP A 302 3.41 23.77 -4.26
N GLN A 303 2.86 23.56 -3.04
CA GLN A 303 3.60 23.45 -1.77
C GLN A 303 3.76 22.00 -1.29
N LEU A 304 3.19 21.00 -1.97
CA LEU A 304 3.25 19.60 -1.54
C LEU A 304 4.69 19.06 -1.54
N ASP A 305 5.51 19.52 -2.46
CA ASP A 305 6.95 19.19 -2.50
C ASP A 305 7.71 19.63 -1.25
N ASP A 306 7.30 20.72 -0.58
CA ASP A 306 7.90 21.12 0.69
C ASP A 306 7.60 20.07 1.77
N ILE A 307 6.42 19.44 1.72
CA ILE A 307 6.05 18.35 2.64
C ILE A 307 6.82 17.07 2.31
N PHE A 308 6.95 16.71 1.03
CA PHE A 308 7.75 15.56 0.60
C PHE A 308 9.19 15.67 1.11
N LEU A 309 9.82 16.85 0.95
CA LEU A 309 11.20 17.09 1.36
C LEU A 309 11.41 17.05 2.88
N LYS A 310 10.36 17.17 3.71
CA LYS A 310 10.49 16.92 5.17
C LYS A 310 10.82 15.45 5.49
N TYR A 311 10.56 14.54 4.56
CA TYR A 311 10.89 13.11 4.69
C TYR A 311 12.14 12.72 3.90
N TYR A 312 12.86 13.69 3.32
CA TYR A 312 14.05 13.42 2.52
C TYR A 312 15.09 12.61 3.29
N ASP A 313 15.34 12.89 4.58
CA ASP A 313 16.32 12.12 5.38
C ASP A 313 15.77 10.80 5.95
N ILE A 314 14.54 10.43 5.59
CA ILE A 314 13.80 9.29 6.16
C ILE A 314 13.47 8.25 5.09
N LEU A 315 13.05 8.71 3.91
CA LEU A 315 12.59 7.87 2.80
C LEU A 315 13.56 7.95 1.62
N ASP A 316 13.50 6.95 0.75
CA ASP A 316 14.24 6.94 -0.52
C ASP A 316 13.45 7.63 -1.64
N GLY A 317 12.13 7.76 -1.46
CA GLY A 317 11.25 8.47 -2.39
C GLY A 317 9.81 8.53 -1.91
N VAL A 318 8.94 9.02 -2.79
CA VAL A 318 7.51 9.22 -2.53
C VAL A 318 6.67 8.82 -3.73
N LEU A 319 5.40 8.48 -3.48
CA LEU A 319 4.37 8.52 -4.51
C LEU A 319 4.15 9.98 -4.94
N ASP A 320 4.33 10.26 -6.21
CA ASP A 320 4.33 11.63 -6.73
C ASP A 320 2.91 12.15 -6.98
N PHE A 321 2.24 12.53 -5.89
CA PHE A 321 0.90 13.12 -5.93
C PHE A 321 0.87 14.51 -6.58
N THR A 322 2.00 15.23 -6.60
CA THR A 322 2.12 16.51 -7.30
C THR A 322 2.00 16.29 -8.81
N PHE A 323 2.74 15.32 -9.36
CA PHE A 323 2.61 14.88 -10.75
C PHE A 323 1.19 14.42 -11.06
N GLN A 324 0.63 13.53 -10.25
CA GLN A 324 -0.71 12.98 -10.45
C GLN A 324 -1.75 14.11 -10.55
N TYR A 325 -1.72 15.05 -9.61
CA TYR A 325 -2.67 16.17 -9.58
C TYR A 325 -2.61 17.03 -10.85
N TYR A 326 -1.41 17.37 -11.35
CA TYR A 326 -1.30 18.19 -12.55
C TYR A 326 -1.75 17.45 -13.81
N VAL A 327 -1.50 16.15 -13.90
CA VAL A 327 -2.05 15.31 -14.98
C VAL A 327 -3.57 15.21 -14.85
N ASP A 328 -4.11 15.12 -13.64
CA ASP A 328 -5.55 15.10 -13.38
C ASP A 328 -6.24 16.42 -13.79
N LYS A 329 -5.60 17.57 -13.54
CA LYS A 329 -6.09 18.87 -14.05
C LYS A 329 -6.04 18.95 -15.57
N PHE A 330 -5.08 18.29 -16.21
CA PHE A 330 -5.03 18.22 -17.67
C PHE A 330 -6.16 17.34 -18.23
N VAL A 331 -6.34 16.11 -17.74
CA VAL A 331 -7.36 15.19 -18.28
C VAL A 331 -8.78 15.64 -18.01
N SER A 332 -9.02 16.37 -16.92
CA SER A 332 -10.31 17.03 -16.64
C SER A 332 -10.58 18.29 -17.47
N GLY A 333 -9.62 18.73 -18.30
CA GLY A 333 -9.72 19.93 -19.13
C GLY A 333 -9.53 21.25 -18.38
N THR A 334 -9.13 21.21 -17.10
CA THR A 334 -8.84 22.41 -16.30
C THR A 334 -7.52 23.07 -16.75
N PHE A 335 -6.52 22.25 -17.08
CA PHE A 335 -5.24 22.71 -17.62
C PHE A 335 -5.15 22.44 -19.12
N SER A 336 -4.59 23.40 -19.86
CA SER A 336 -4.07 23.09 -21.20
C SER A 336 -2.82 22.21 -21.09
N LYS A 337 -2.42 21.59 -22.20
CA LYS A 337 -1.18 20.83 -22.28
C LYS A 337 0.04 21.67 -21.88
N GLU A 338 0.08 22.92 -22.35
CA GLU A 338 1.16 23.88 -22.06
C GLU A 338 1.19 24.20 -20.57
N LYS A 339 0.03 24.42 -19.95
CA LYS A 339 -0.04 24.72 -18.51
C LYS A 339 0.39 23.52 -17.65
N CYS A 340 -0.06 22.33 -18.00
CA CYS A 340 0.37 21.09 -17.34
C CYS A 340 1.89 20.90 -17.46
N THR A 341 2.44 21.08 -18.67
CA THR A 341 3.88 21.00 -18.93
C THR A 341 4.66 22.02 -18.10
N GLU A 342 4.22 23.28 -18.05
CA GLU A 342 4.84 24.33 -17.23
C GLU A 342 4.88 23.94 -15.75
N LYS A 343 3.77 23.42 -15.22
CA LYS A 343 3.65 22.99 -13.82
C LYS A 343 4.54 21.78 -13.50
N LEU A 344 4.59 20.79 -14.38
CA LEU A 344 5.48 19.64 -14.24
C LEU A 344 6.96 20.05 -14.27
N ILE A 345 7.36 20.97 -15.16
CA ILE A 345 8.73 21.50 -15.19
C ILE A 345 9.07 22.21 -13.87
N GLN A 346 8.15 23.02 -13.33
CA GLN A 346 8.34 23.70 -12.04
C GLN A 346 8.54 22.70 -10.90
N HIS A 347 7.71 21.66 -10.85
CA HIS A 347 7.81 20.57 -9.88
C HIS A 347 9.15 19.84 -9.97
N PHE A 348 9.52 19.30 -11.14
CA PHE A 348 10.76 18.52 -11.28
C PHE A 348 12.03 19.36 -11.07
N ASN A 349 12.02 20.65 -11.40
CA ASN A 349 13.15 21.55 -11.14
C ASN A 349 13.52 21.63 -9.65
N ARG A 350 12.57 21.38 -8.73
CA ARG A 350 12.84 21.38 -7.28
C ARG A 350 13.73 20.20 -6.84
N TYR A 351 13.85 19.17 -7.66
CA TYR A 351 14.63 17.96 -7.39
C TYR A 351 15.85 17.80 -8.31
N LYS A 352 16.29 18.89 -8.95
CA LYS A 352 17.50 18.92 -9.80
C LYS A 352 18.79 19.22 -9.04
N GLU A 353 18.71 19.72 -7.81
CA GLU A 353 19.88 19.97 -6.96
C GLU A 353 20.58 18.65 -6.59
N ASP A 354 21.90 18.70 -6.41
CA ASP A 354 22.76 17.50 -6.34
C ASP A 354 22.43 16.55 -5.18
N ASP A 355 21.84 17.04 -4.09
CA ASP A 355 21.34 16.24 -2.98
C ASP A 355 19.96 15.66 -3.29
N LYS A 356 19.02 16.49 -3.76
CA LYS A 356 17.61 16.09 -3.98
C LYS A 356 17.40 15.21 -5.21
N LYS A 357 18.39 15.12 -6.12
CA LYS A 357 18.33 14.22 -7.28
C LYS A 357 18.12 12.76 -6.86
N GLU A 358 18.61 12.38 -5.68
CA GLU A 358 18.53 11.03 -5.14
C GLU A 358 17.20 10.72 -4.44
N PHE A 359 16.24 11.66 -4.40
CA PHE A 359 14.90 11.39 -3.90
C PHE A 359 14.00 10.92 -5.02
N LEU A 360 13.55 9.67 -4.99
CA LEU A 360 12.75 9.08 -6.07
C LEU A 360 11.33 9.65 -6.09
N LEU A 361 10.86 10.03 -7.28
CA LEU A 361 9.49 10.50 -7.50
C LEU A 361 8.71 9.44 -8.29
N LEU A 362 7.92 8.61 -7.62
CA LEU A 362 7.13 7.57 -8.28
C LEU A 362 5.92 8.19 -8.97
N LYS A 363 6.11 8.55 -10.24
CA LYS A 363 5.06 9.12 -11.09
C LYS A 363 3.95 8.09 -11.26
N ASN A 364 2.72 8.50 -11.02
CA ASN A 364 1.55 7.66 -11.17
C ASN A 364 0.40 8.47 -11.76
N VAL A 365 -0.50 7.81 -12.48
CA VAL A 365 -1.73 8.42 -12.97
C VAL A 365 -2.92 7.94 -12.17
N ASP A 366 -2.99 6.68 -11.77
CA ASP A 366 -4.04 6.17 -10.90
C ASP A 366 -3.53 5.09 -9.95
N SER A 367 -4.36 4.74 -8.98
CA SER A 367 -4.09 3.73 -7.96
C SER A 367 -5.40 3.13 -7.41
N HIS A 368 -5.29 2.33 -6.35
CA HIS A 368 -6.45 1.81 -5.63
C HIS A 368 -7.20 2.87 -4.79
N ASP A 369 -6.57 4.02 -4.50
CA ASP A 369 -7.10 5.11 -3.65
C ASP A 369 -7.55 6.33 -4.46
N CYS A 370 -7.63 6.22 -5.78
CA CYS A 370 -8.23 7.25 -6.62
C CYS A 370 -9.09 6.65 -7.73
N ASP A 371 -9.81 7.51 -8.46
CA ASP A 371 -10.57 7.07 -9.61
C ASP A 371 -9.64 6.44 -10.68
N ARG A 372 -10.20 5.61 -11.56
CA ARG A 372 -9.49 5.12 -12.74
C ARG A 372 -9.15 6.28 -13.67
N ILE A 373 -7.95 6.28 -14.23
CA ILE A 373 -7.54 7.33 -15.17
C ILE A 373 -8.47 7.38 -16.39
N MET A 374 -8.96 6.23 -16.87
CA MET A 374 -9.90 6.16 -17.99
C MET A 374 -11.23 6.87 -17.67
N PHE A 375 -11.72 6.73 -16.44
CA PHE A 375 -12.91 7.42 -15.97
C PHE A 375 -12.68 8.94 -15.91
N ARG A 376 -11.55 9.38 -15.35
CA ARG A 376 -11.18 10.81 -15.31
C ARG A 376 -10.94 11.41 -16.70
N CYS A 377 -10.55 10.59 -17.67
CA CYS A 377 -10.48 10.97 -19.09
C CYS A 377 -11.85 10.99 -19.78
N HIS A 378 -12.97 10.83 -19.05
CA HIS A 378 -14.33 10.71 -19.59
C HIS A 378 -14.44 9.60 -20.65
N ASN A 379 -13.76 8.47 -20.41
CA ASN A 379 -13.66 7.34 -21.33
C ASN A 379 -13.10 7.71 -22.72
N ASN A 380 -12.31 8.79 -22.82
CA ASN A 380 -11.67 9.21 -24.05
C ASN A 380 -10.24 8.66 -24.14
N ILE A 381 -10.05 7.65 -24.99
CA ILE A 381 -8.75 7.00 -25.22
C ILE A 381 -7.66 7.96 -25.71
N HIS A 382 -8.01 9.02 -26.45
CA HIS A 382 -7.03 9.99 -26.93
C HIS A 382 -6.49 10.87 -25.79
N ILE A 383 -7.32 11.18 -24.79
CA ILE A 383 -6.90 11.92 -23.59
C ILE A 383 -6.06 10.99 -22.71
N LEU A 384 -6.47 9.72 -22.55
CA LEU A 384 -5.70 8.71 -21.84
C LEU A 384 -4.29 8.57 -22.43
N HIS A 385 -4.17 8.43 -23.76
CA HIS A 385 -2.85 8.36 -24.41
C HIS A 385 -1.99 9.59 -24.13
N GLN A 386 -2.58 10.80 -24.06
CA GLN A 386 -1.83 12.01 -23.72
C GLN A 386 -1.37 12.02 -22.25
N ALA A 387 -2.20 11.55 -21.32
CA ALA A 387 -1.81 11.36 -19.92
C ALA A 387 -0.67 10.35 -19.78
N LEU A 388 -0.74 9.23 -20.49
CA LEU A 388 0.31 8.21 -20.50
C LEU A 388 1.59 8.73 -21.16
N ILE A 389 1.52 9.64 -22.14
CA ILE A 389 2.71 10.32 -22.66
C ILE A 389 3.41 11.12 -21.55
N PHE A 390 2.68 11.89 -20.73
CA PHE A 390 3.29 12.57 -19.58
C PHE A 390 3.94 11.60 -18.60
N LEU A 391 3.30 10.46 -18.32
CA LEU A 391 3.82 9.44 -17.41
C LEU A 391 5.12 8.82 -17.91
N TYR A 392 5.12 8.35 -19.16
CA TYR A 392 6.23 7.62 -19.77
C TYR A 392 7.33 8.53 -20.33
N GLN A 393 7.12 9.84 -20.37
CA GLN A 393 8.15 10.76 -20.80
C GLN A 393 9.30 10.76 -19.79
N ASP A 394 10.47 10.40 -20.30
CA ASP A 394 11.74 10.58 -19.61
C ASP A 394 12.14 12.06 -19.72
N ASP A 395 12.52 12.66 -18.60
CA ASP A 395 13.09 14.00 -18.57
C ASP A 395 14.58 14.00 -18.99
N GLY A 396 15.16 12.82 -19.20
CA GLY A 396 16.54 12.60 -19.64
C GLY A 396 17.57 12.85 -18.55
N GLU A 397 17.15 13.21 -17.34
CA GLU A 397 18.01 13.59 -16.22
C GLU A 397 17.83 12.64 -15.03
N ARG A 398 16.58 12.35 -14.65
CA ARG A 398 16.24 11.59 -13.44
C ARG A 398 15.84 10.15 -13.73
N ASN A 399 15.12 9.92 -14.84
CA ASN A 399 14.54 8.62 -15.20
C ASN A 399 13.84 7.96 -13.99
N ASP A 400 12.98 8.72 -13.31
CA ASP A 400 12.26 8.25 -12.13
C ASP A 400 11.29 7.10 -12.45
N PRO A 401 10.99 6.22 -11.48
CA PRO A 401 10.07 5.12 -11.69
C PRO A 401 8.65 5.60 -12.02
N ILE A 402 7.93 4.78 -12.78
CA ILE A 402 6.52 4.98 -13.07
C ILE A 402 5.67 3.87 -12.45
N VAL A 403 4.46 4.20 -12.03
CA VAL A 403 3.46 3.26 -11.52
C VAL A 403 2.24 3.27 -12.44
N VAL A 404 1.81 2.07 -12.83
CA VAL A 404 0.54 1.85 -13.52
C VAL A 404 -0.32 0.88 -12.72
N TYR A 405 -1.57 1.24 -12.49
CA TYR A 405 -2.52 0.39 -11.77
C TYR A 405 -3.10 -0.69 -12.68
N TYR A 406 -3.25 -1.91 -12.18
CA TYR A 406 -3.66 -3.06 -13.00
C TYR A 406 -4.95 -2.80 -13.77
N GLY A 407 -4.99 -3.18 -15.04
CA GLY A 407 -6.17 -3.02 -15.90
C GLY A 407 -6.25 -1.67 -16.60
N THR A 408 -5.40 -0.69 -16.27
CA THR A 408 -5.29 0.56 -17.04
C THR A 408 -4.88 0.27 -18.49
N GLU A 409 -4.06 -0.76 -18.73
CA GLU A 409 -3.71 -1.27 -20.05
C GLU A 409 -4.91 -1.84 -20.84
N ASP A 410 -5.92 -2.34 -20.13
CA ASP A 410 -7.14 -2.93 -20.68
C ASP A 410 -8.27 -1.89 -20.76
N LEU A 411 -7.95 -0.60 -20.57
CA LEU A 411 -8.90 0.51 -20.54
C LEU A 411 -9.98 0.35 -19.46
N MET A 412 -9.66 -0.33 -18.36
CA MET A 412 -10.58 -0.47 -17.24
C MET A 412 -10.99 0.92 -16.73
N SER A 413 -12.29 1.07 -16.55
CA SER A 413 -12.93 2.29 -16.06
C SER A 413 -13.87 1.95 -14.90
N GLN A 414 -14.61 2.94 -14.44
CA GLN A 414 -15.64 2.81 -13.41
C GLN A 414 -16.85 3.66 -13.77
N ASP A 415 -17.98 3.44 -13.10
CA ASP A 415 -19.22 4.19 -13.36
C ASP A 415 -19.38 5.40 -12.45
N ASP A 416 -18.88 5.32 -11.22
CA ASP A 416 -19.01 6.35 -10.19
C ASP A 416 -17.65 6.65 -9.57
N THR A 417 -17.43 7.88 -9.11
CA THR A 417 -16.23 8.24 -8.33
C THR A 417 -16.14 7.41 -7.05
N ILE A 418 -14.92 7.07 -6.63
CA ILE A 418 -14.65 6.42 -5.35
C ILE A 418 -14.82 7.40 -4.18
N ARG A 419 -14.73 8.71 -4.43
CA ARG A 419 -14.97 9.77 -3.44
C ARG A 419 -16.48 9.96 -3.25
N ARG A 420 -17.17 8.96 -2.69
CA ARG A 420 -18.58 9.05 -2.33
C ARG A 420 -18.72 9.62 -0.90
N GLY A 421 -19.01 10.92 -0.81
CA GLY A 421 -19.28 11.62 0.45
C GLY A 421 -18.09 12.40 0.99
N ASP A 422 -18.34 13.60 1.47
CA ASP A 422 -17.36 14.47 2.13
C ASP A 422 -16.63 13.70 3.24
N TYR A 423 -15.29 13.73 3.20
CA TYR A 423 -14.43 13.27 4.29
C TYR A 423 -14.74 14.02 5.60
#